data_AF-A0A939TGN3-F1
#
_entry.id   AF-A0A939TGN3-F1
#
_cell.length_a   1.000
_cell.length_b   1.000
_cell.length_c   1.000
_cell.angle_alpha   90.00
_cell.angle_beta   90.00
_cell.angle_gamma   90.00
#
_symmetry.space_group_name_H-M   'P 1'
#
loop_
_entity.id
_entity.type
_entity.pdbx_description
1 polymer ?
#
loop_
_entity_poly.entity_id
_entity_poly.type
_entity_poly.pdbx_seq_one_letter_code
_entity_poly.pdbx_strand_id
1 'polypeptide(L)' 'MIDQLEAARQEWRAARAYFDSVSDSDLVLEAVHRLEASQRKYIHLWKTARAQGLRVDRERMARFLLDQQSGISS' A
#
# COMPACT_ATOMS: atom_id res chain seq x y z
N MET A 1 -12.23 -11.79 1.84
CA MET A 1 -11.00 -11.38 2.57
C MET A 1 -9.81 -11.21 1.62
N ILE A 2 -9.60 -12.12 0.66
CA ILE A 2 -8.64 -11.90 -0.43
C ILE A 2 -9.04 -10.65 -1.25
N ASP A 3 -10.33 -10.46 -1.52
CA ASP A 3 -10.84 -9.27 -2.24
C ASP A 3 -10.55 -7.97 -1.49
N GLN A 4 -10.65 -7.98 -0.16
CA GLN A 4 -10.32 -6.82 0.67
C GLN A 4 -8.82 -6.51 0.64
N LEU A 5 -7.99 -7.55 0.56
CA LEU A 5 -6.54 -7.41 0.43
C LEU A 5 -6.18 -6.81 -0.94
N GLU A 6 -6.83 -7.27 -2.01
CA GLU A 6 -6.63 -6.70 -3.35
C GLU A 6 -7.16 -5.27 -3.46
N ALA A 7 -8.33 -4.98 -2.87
CA ALA A 7 -8.86 -3.63 -2.79
C ALA A 7 -7.90 -2.69 -2.04
N ALA A 8 -7.40 -3.10 -0.88
CA ALA A 8 -6.43 -2.32 -0.12
C ALA A 8 -5.10 -2.12 -0.88
N ARG A 9 -4.69 -3.10 -1.70
CA ARG A 9 -3.52 -2.96 -2.58
C ARG A 9 -3.76 -1.94 -3.69
N GLN A 10 -4.92 -1.96 -4.33
CA GLN A 10 -5.27 -0.97 -5.36
C GLN A 10 -5.40 0.43 -4.76
N GLU A 11 -6.01 0.54 -3.58
CA GLU A 11 -6.10 1.79 -2.82
C GLU A 11 -4.71 2.36 -2.52
N TRP A 12 -3.78 1.52 -2.08
CA TRP A 12 -2.39 1.92 -1.85
C TRP A 12 -1.72 2.40 -3.15
N ARG A 13 -1.88 1.70 -4.27
CA ARG A 13 -1.36 2.16 -5.58
C ARG A 13 -1.95 3.51 -6.00
N ALA A 14 -3.25 3.71 -5.81
CA ALA A 14 -3.91 4.97 -6.13
C ALA A 14 -3.40 6.12 -5.25
N ALA A 15 -3.22 5.87 -3.95
CA ALA A 15 -2.64 6.86 -3.03
C ALA A 15 -1.19 7.20 -3.39
N ARG A 16 -0.41 6.22 -3.87
CA ARG A 16 0.95 6.44 -4.37
C ARG A 16 0.95 7.30 -5.63
N ALA A 17 0.12 6.97 -6.62
CA ALA A 17 -0.01 7.77 -7.84
C ALA A 17 -0.46 9.20 -7.53
N TYR A 18 -1.37 9.38 -6.55
CA TYR A 18 -1.78 10.71 -6.09
C TYR A 18 -0.60 11.47 -5.48
N PHE A 19 0.14 10.86 -4.56
CA PHE A 19 1.34 11.45 -3.97
C PHE A 19 2.38 11.85 -5.03
N ASP A 20 2.66 10.96 -5.98
CA ASP A 20 3.61 11.24 -7.06
C ASP A 20 3.12 12.36 -8.01
N SER A 21 1.80 12.57 -8.11
CA SER A 21 1.20 13.62 -8.96
C SER A 21 1.03 14.97 -8.27
N VAL A 22 1.02 15.00 -6.93
CA VAL A 22 0.77 16.21 -6.15
C VAL A 22 2.05 17.03 -6.08
N SER A 23 2.02 18.23 -6.66
CA SER A 23 3.09 19.24 -6.55
C SER A 23 2.76 20.38 -5.58
N ASP A 24 1.51 20.42 -5.09
CA ASP A 24 1.02 21.46 -4.19
C ASP A 24 1.41 21.15 -2.74
N SER A 25 2.17 22.05 -2.11
CA SER A 25 2.74 21.84 -0.78
C SER A 25 1.69 21.62 0.32
N ASP A 26 0.49 22.19 0.19
CA ASP A 26 -0.59 21.99 1.16
C ASP A 26 -1.25 20.61 1.01
N LEU A 27 -1.28 20.09 -0.22
CA LEU A 27 -1.85 18.78 -0.53
C LEU A 27 -0.87 17.62 -0.36
N VAL A 28 0.45 17.88 -0.36
CA VAL A 28 1.49 16.85 -0.11
C VAL A 28 1.25 16.17 1.24
N LEU A 29 0.93 16.93 2.30
CA LEU A 29 0.67 16.35 3.62
C LEU A 29 -0.54 15.40 3.60
N GLU A 30 -1.61 15.79 2.91
CA GLU A 30 -2.78 14.93 2.72
C GLU A 30 -2.41 13.66 1.92
N ALA A 31 -1.61 13.82 0.86
CA ALA A 31 -1.19 12.71 0.02
C ALA A 31 -0.31 11.71 0.79
N VAL A 32 0.62 12.18 1.62
CA VAL A 32 1.41 11.34 2.54
C VAL A 32 0.49 10.61 3.51
N HIS A 33 -0.43 11.33 4.16
CA HIS A 33 -1.34 10.72 5.13
C HIS A 33 -2.21 9.61 4.48
N ARG A 34 -2.74 9.86 3.28
CA ARG A 34 -3.51 8.88 2.50
C ARG A 34 -2.64 7.67 2.13
N LEU A 35 -1.41 7.90 1.65
CA LEU A 35 -0.46 6.84 1.30
C LEU A 35 -0.19 5.92 2.49
N GLU A 36 0.15 6.48 3.64
CA GLU A 36 0.43 5.71 4.84
C GLU A 36 -0.82 4.99 5.39
N ALA A 37 -1.99 5.62 5.35
CA ALA A 37 -3.23 5.02 5.82
C ALA A 37 -3.57 3.76 5.02
N SER A 38 -3.49 3.82 3.69
CA SER A 38 -3.73 2.68 2.80
C SER A 38 -2.65 1.60 2.96
N GLN A 39 -1.39 1.97 3.15
CA GLN A 39 -0.32 1.03 3.48
C GLN A 39 -0.61 0.26 4.78
N ARG A 40 -0.93 0.97 5.86
CA ARG A 40 -1.24 0.37 7.18
C ARG A 40 -2.42 -0.60 7.07
N LYS A 41 -3.47 -0.22 6.32
CA LYS A 41 -4.65 -1.05 6.06
C LYS A 41 -4.28 -2.36 5.35
N TYR A 42 -3.50 -2.29 4.27
CA TYR A 42 -3.06 -3.48 3.53
C TYR A 42 -2.19 -4.42 4.37
N ILE A 43 -1.22 -3.87 5.13
CA ILE A 43 -0.36 -4.64 6.04
C ILE A 43 -1.19 -5.35 7.11
N HIS A 44 -2.15 -4.64 7.71
CA HIS A 44 -3.05 -5.22 8.70
C HIS A 44 -3.84 -6.40 8.12
N LEU A 45 -4.51 -6.20 6.98
CA LEU A 45 -5.28 -7.25 6.31
C LEU A 45 -4.41 -8.46 5.94
N TRP A 46 -3.18 -8.23 5.50
CA TRP A 46 -2.24 -9.32 5.20
C TRP A 46 -1.86 -10.13 6.44
N LYS A 47 -1.55 -9.47 7.56
CA LYS A 47 -1.25 -10.13 8.84
C LYS A 47 -2.44 -10.98 9.28
N THR A 48 -3.66 -10.44 9.17
CA THR A 48 -4.91 -11.16 9.47
C THR A 48 -5.12 -12.35 8.55
N ALA A 49 -4.85 -12.22 7.24
CA ALA A 49 -4.94 -13.32 6.28
C ALA A 49 -3.98 -14.46 6.59
N ARG A 50 -2.76 -14.13 6.98
CA ARG A 50 -1.80 -15.15 7.43
C ARG A 50 -2.23 -15.83 8.71
N ALA A 51 -2.74 -15.09 9.69
CA ALA A 51 -3.21 -15.65 10.95
C ALA A 51 -4.37 -16.63 10.76
N GLN A 52 -5.22 -16.39 9.75
CA GLN A 52 -6.33 -17.27 9.38
C GLN A 52 -5.91 -18.46 8.48
N GLY A 53 -4.62 -18.63 8.20
CA GLY A 53 -4.12 -19.73 7.38
C GLY A 53 -4.42 -19.59 5.88
N LEU A 54 -4.87 -18.42 5.42
CA LEU A 54 -5.02 -18.17 3.99
C LEU A 54 -3.64 -18.21 3.33
N ARG A 55 -3.54 -18.89 2.18
CA ARG A 55 -2.35 -18.88 1.32
C ARG A 55 -2.22 -17.52 0.63
N VAL A 56 -1.84 -16.51 1.41
CA VAL A 56 -1.36 -15.23 0.89
C VAL A 56 0.12 -15.38 0.57
N ASP A 57 0.44 -15.23 -0.71
CA ASP A 57 1.80 -15.42 -1.22
C ASP A 57 2.76 -14.38 -0.62
N ARG A 58 3.70 -14.87 0.21
CA ARG A 58 4.69 -14.03 0.90
C ARG A 58 5.70 -13.44 -0.06
N GLU A 59 6.04 -14.16 -1.13
CA GLU A 59 7.01 -13.69 -2.13
C GLU A 59 6.41 -12.55 -2.95
N ARG A 60 5.15 -12.69 -3.38
CA ARG A 60 4.37 -11.64 -4.05
C ARG A 60 4.27 -10.38 -3.20
N MET A 61 4.10 -10.53 -1.89
CA MET A 61 4.12 -9.42 -0.95
C MET A 61 5.50 -8.77 -0.87
N ALA A 62 6.56 -9.55 -0.63
CA ALA A 62 7.91 -9.03 -0.50
C ALA A 62 8.33 -8.26 -1.77
N ARG A 63 8.03 -8.81 -2.95
CA ARG A 63 8.29 -8.16 -4.23
C ARG A 63 7.50 -6.87 -4.40
N PHE A 64 6.25 -6.82 -3.94
CA PHE A 64 5.46 -5.58 -3.95
C PHE A 64 6.02 -4.51 -3.00
N LEU A 65 6.49 -4.89 -1.81
CA LEU A 65 7.12 -3.95 -0.86
C LEU A 65 8.48 -3.42 -1.35
N LEU A 66 9.22 -4.25 -2.08
CA LEU A 66 10.47 -3.85 -2.75
C LEU A 66 10.20 -2.82 -3.85
N ASP A 67 9.25 -3.13 -4.74
CA ASP A 67 8.83 -2.25 -5.84
C ASP A 67 8.42 -0.84 -5.34
N GLN A 68 7.71 -0.77 -4.22
CA GLN A 68 7.22 0.50 -3.67
C GLN A 68 8.29 1.33 -2.95
N GLN A 69 9.40 0.73 -2.47
CA GLN A 69 10.50 1.46 -1.82
C GLN A 69 11.50 2.04 -2.82
N SER A 70 11.61 1.47 -4.03
CA SER A 70 12.55 1.96 -5.06
C SER A 70 12.16 3.32 -5.67
N GLY A 71 10.91 3.77 -5.52
CA GLY A 71 10.43 5.05 -6.06
C GLY A 71 10.48 6.26 -5.12
N ILE A 72 11.08 6.13 -3.91
CA ILE A 72 11.16 7.24 -2.92
C ILE A 72 12.60 7.80 -2.83
N SER A 73 13.48 7.43 -3.76
CA SER A 73 14.91 7.79 -3.75
C SER A 73 15.37 8.55 -4.99
N SER A 74 14.49 9.28 -5.67
CA SER A 74 14.88 10.17 -6.78
C SER A 74 14.23 11.54 -6.64
#